data_AF-A0A967Z6G4-F1
#
_entry.id   AF-A0A967Z6G4-F1
#
_cell.length_a   1.000
_cell.length_b   1.000
_cell.length_c   1.000
_cell.angle_alpha   90.00
_cell.angle_beta   90.00
_cell.angle_gamma   90.00
#
_symmetry.space_group_name_H-M   'P 1'
#
loop_
_entity.id
_entity.type
_entity.pdbx_description
1 polymer ?
#
loop_
_entity_poly.entity_id
_entity_poly.type
_entity_poly.pdbx_seq_one_letter_code
_entity_poly.pdbx_strand_id
1 'polypeptide(L)'
;PLNDRIRIGGDRYRVIGVMEPKGDMLGIDLDDTVYIPAASGLTLFNREGLHEIDILYEETAPVDEVVAGIARILIARHGGEDF
;
A
#
# COMPACT_ATOMS: atom_id res chain seq x y z
N PRO A 1 -14.39 17.68 5.94
CA PRO A 1 -13.96 16.69 4.92
C PRO A 1 -14.68 15.34 5.06
N LEU A 2 -14.90 14.82 6.27
CA LEU A 2 -15.56 13.53 6.45
C LEU A 2 -16.95 13.50 5.77
N ASN A 3 -17.22 12.44 5.02
CA ASN A 3 -18.39 12.22 4.15
C ASN A 3 -18.47 13.07 2.86
N ASP A 4 -17.53 13.99 2.62
CA ASP A 4 -17.50 14.74 1.38
C ASP A 4 -17.17 13.83 0.19
N ARG A 5 -17.64 14.24 -1.00
CA ARG A 5 -17.34 13.55 -2.25
C ARG A 5 -16.21 14.25 -2.99
N ILE A 6 -15.17 13.50 -3.32
CA ILE A 6 -14.02 13.98 -4.09
C ILE A 6 -13.89 13.19 -5.38
N ARG A 7 -13.07 13.69 -6.31
CA ARG A 7 -12.69 12.97 -7.53
C ARG A 7 -11.21 12.64 -7.50
N ILE A 8 -10.88 11.40 -7.80
CA ILE A 8 -9.51 10.90 -7.91
C ILE A 8 -9.42 10.22 -9.27
N GLY A 9 -8.57 10.72 -10.18
CA GLY A 9 -8.38 10.10 -11.49
C GLY A 9 -9.62 10.04 -12.39
N GLY A 10 -10.62 10.88 -12.15
CA GLY A 10 -11.90 10.88 -12.87
C GLY A 10 -13.04 10.17 -12.13
N ASP A 11 -12.73 9.27 -11.22
CA ASP A 11 -13.71 8.51 -10.43
C ASP A 11 -14.11 9.24 -9.14
N ARG A 12 -15.32 8.96 -8.64
CA ARG A 12 -15.88 9.59 -7.44
C ARG A 12 -15.67 8.73 -6.21
N TYR A 13 -15.13 9.32 -5.15
CA TYR A 13 -14.91 8.70 -3.85
C TYR A 13 -15.63 9.46 -2.74
N ARG A 14 -15.89 8.80 -1.61
CA ARG A 14 -16.37 9.42 -0.37
C ARG A 14 -15.26 9.35 0.68
N VAL A 15 -14.96 10.47 1.32
CA VAL A 15 -14.01 10.53 2.44
C VAL A 15 -14.61 9.80 3.65
N ILE A 16 -13.95 8.74 4.12
CA ILE A 16 -14.38 7.93 5.28
C ILE A 16 -13.56 8.20 6.55
N GLY A 17 -12.48 8.95 6.45
CA GLY A 17 -11.58 9.30 7.54
C GLY A 17 -10.54 10.31 7.08
N VAL A 18 -9.93 10.98 8.04
CA VAL A 18 -8.78 11.88 7.83
C VAL A 18 -7.75 11.49 8.88
N MET A 19 -6.52 11.23 8.46
CA MET A 19 -5.44 10.90 9.38
C MET A 19 -4.94 12.16 10.09
N GLU A 20 -4.27 11.99 11.23
CA GLU A 20 -3.56 13.09 11.87
C GLU A 20 -2.44 13.61 10.95
N PRO A 21 -2.16 14.94 10.98
CA PRO A 21 -1.07 15.51 10.18
C PRO A 21 0.26 14.84 10.50
N LYS A 22 1.01 14.49 9.47
CA LYS A 22 2.34 13.90 9.55
C LYS A 22 3.43 14.83 9.00
N GLY A 23 3.05 15.84 8.21
CA GLY A 23 3.97 16.75 7.55
C GLY A 23 4.79 16.07 6.45
N ASP A 24 5.94 16.67 6.13
CA ASP A 24 6.84 16.16 5.10
C ASP A 24 7.68 14.98 5.61
N MET A 25 7.66 13.86 4.88
CA MET A 25 8.55 12.72 5.10
C MET A 25 9.25 12.37 3.79
N LEU A 26 10.59 12.33 3.81
CA LEU A 26 11.42 11.99 2.64
C LEU A 26 11.11 12.85 1.38
N GLY A 27 10.67 14.10 1.57
CA GLY A 27 10.33 15.02 0.48
C GLY A 27 8.94 14.78 -0.14
N ILE A 28 8.11 13.95 0.50
CA ILE A 28 6.70 13.75 0.16
C ILE A 28 5.86 14.42 1.24
N ASP A 29 4.95 15.29 0.81
CA ASP A 29 3.92 15.87 1.69
C ASP A 29 2.86 14.80 1.95
N LEU A 30 2.90 14.21 3.14
CA LEU A 30 1.93 13.19 3.55
C LEU A 30 0.56 13.80 3.85
N ASP A 31 0.50 15.11 4.10
CA ASP A 31 -0.73 15.84 4.37
C ASP A 31 -1.50 16.14 3.07
N ASP A 32 -0.84 16.04 1.91
CA ASP A 32 -1.46 16.09 0.56
C ASP A 32 -1.57 14.70 -0.11
N THR A 33 -1.64 13.63 0.69
CA THR A 33 -1.77 12.25 0.20
C THR A 33 -3.14 11.65 0.52
N VAL A 34 -3.69 10.86 -0.42
CA VAL A 34 -4.92 10.08 -0.21
C VAL A 34 -4.64 8.58 -0.22
N TYR A 35 -5.26 7.87 0.70
CA TYR A 35 -5.24 6.40 0.74
C TYR A 35 -6.55 5.86 0.21
N ILE A 36 -6.47 4.99 -0.80
CA ILE A 36 -7.60 4.31 -1.43
C ILE A 36 -7.38 2.79 -1.40
N PRO A 37 -8.44 1.98 -1.56
CA PRO A 37 -8.28 0.53 -1.65
C PRO A 37 -7.30 0.13 -2.76
N ALA A 38 -6.44 -0.85 -2.50
CA ALA A 38 -5.39 -1.28 -3.44
C ALA A 38 -5.96 -1.64 -4.83
N ALA A 39 -7.08 -2.36 -4.89
CA ALA A 39 -7.76 -2.71 -6.14
C ALA A 39 -8.19 -1.47 -6.96
N SER A 40 -8.62 -0.40 -6.29
CA SER A 40 -8.96 0.87 -6.93
C SER A 40 -7.71 1.54 -7.50
N GLY A 41 -6.59 1.52 -6.77
CA GLY A 41 -5.30 2.02 -7.24
C GLY A 41 -4.78 1.26 -8.46
N LEU A 42 -4.82 -0.07 -8.45
CA LEU A 42 -4.43 -0.91 -9.58
C LEU A 42 -5.26 -0.58 -10.84
N THR A 43 -6.57 -0.41 -10.68
CA THR A 43 -7.46 -0.02 -11.78
C THR A 43 -7.11 1.37 -12.31
N LEU A 44 -6.95 2.36 -11.41
CA LEU A 44 -6.65 3.75 -11.76
C LEU A 44 -5.35 3.87 -12.57
N PHE A 45 -4.31 3.14 -12.18
CA PHE A 45 -3.01 3.17 -12.84
C PHE A 45 -2.86 2.13 -13.95
N ASN A 46 -3.91 1.36 -14.24
CA ASN A 46 -3.89 0.24 -15.20
C ASN A 46 -2.70 -0.71 -14.95
N ARG A 47 -2.57 -1.18 -13.70
CA ARG A 47 -1.49 -2.08 -13.27
C ARG A 47 -2.06 -3.42 -12.79
N GLU A 48 -1.33 -4.48 -13.08
CA GLU A 48 -1.67 -5.85 -12.64
C GLU A 48 -0.97 -6.24 -11.33
N GLY A 49 0.11 -5.55 -10.97
CA GLY A 49 0.92 -5.83 -9.78
C GLY A 49 1.06 -4.64 -8.83
N LEU A 50 1.29 -4.95 -7.56
CA LEU A 50 1.62 -3.96 -6.53
C LEU A 50 3.07 -3.47 -6.72
N HIS A 51 3.34 -2.23 -6.31
CA HIS A 51 4.71 -1.72 -6.28
C HIS A 51 5.50 -2.26 -5.08
N GLU A 52 4.83 -2.36 -3.93
CA GLU A 52 5.41 -2.74 -2.65
C GLU A 52 4.36 -3.46 -1.80
N ILE A 53 4.83 -4.33 -0.90
CA ILE A 53 4.01 -5.00 0.11
C ILE A 53 4.70 -4.83 1.47
N ASP A 54 4.13 -3.98 2.31
CA ASP A 54 4.57 -3.86 3.70
C ASP A 54 3.98 -4.97 4.56
N ILE A 55 4.84 -5.68 5.29
CA ILE A 55 4.44 -6.78 6.17
C ILE A 55 4.79 -6.42 7.61
N LEU A 56 3.77 -6.39 8.46
CA LEU A 56 3.93 -6.35 9.91
C LEU A 56 4.04 -7.78 10.44
N TYR A 57 5.01 -8.00 11.32
CA TYR A 57 5.25 -9.28 12.00
C TYR A 57 5.32 -9.06 13.51
N GLU A 58 5.13 -10.12 14.29
CA GLU A 58 5.24 -10.04 15.75
C GLU A 58 6.67 -9.67 16.16
N GLU A 59 6.81 -8.76 17.13
CA GLU A 59 8.11 -8.23 17.58
C GLU A 59 9.08 -9.35 18.02
N THR A 60 8.56 -10.41 18.62
CA THR A 60 9.35 -11.55 19.12
C THR A 60 9.56 -12.66 18.09
N ALA A 61 9.02 -12.53 16.87
CA ALA A 61 9.16 -13.56 15.86
C ALA A 61 10.63 -13.70 15.40
N PRO A 62 11.08 -14.91 15.05
CA PRO A 62 12.39 -15.11 14.43
C PRO A 62 12.39 -14.49 13.02
N VAL A 63 12.86 -13.24 12.91
CA VAL A 63 12.76 -12.43 11.68
C VAL A 63 13.37 -13.12 10.46
N ASP A 64 14.49 -13.82 10.63
CA ASP A 64 15.13 -14.56 9.54
C ASP A 64 14.24 -15.68 8.98
N GLU A 65 13.47 -16.35 9.84
CA GLU A 65 12.51 -17.37 9.42
C GLU A 65 11.29 -16.75 8.71
N VAL A 66 10.83 -15.58 9.18
CA VAL A 66 9.75 -14.82 8.55
C VAL A 66 10.15 -14.41 7.13
N VAL A 67 11.33 -13.81 6.97
CA VAL A 67 11.88 -13.39 5.67
C VAL A 67 12.05 -14.59 4.74
N ALA A 68 12.67 -15.68 5.23
CA ALA A 68 12.85 -16.89 4.43
C ALA A 68 11.51 -17.53 4.02
N GLY A 69 10.49 -17.46 4.88
CA GLY A 69 9.14 -17.91 4.58
C GLY A 69 8.48 -17.09 3.48
N ILE A 70 8.57 -15.75 3.56
CA ILE A 70 8.04 -14.83 2.55
C ILE A 70 8.71 -15.07 1.20
N ALA A 71 10.05 -15.12 1.15
CA ALA A 71 10.81 -15.35 -0.08
C ALA A 71 10.40 -16.67 -0.76
N ARG A 72 10.24 -17.75 0.03
CA ARG A 72 9.78 -19.04 -0.48
C ARG A 72 8.40 -18.97 -1.13
N ILE A 73 7.47 -18.23 -0.51
CA ILE A 73 6.11 -18.06 -1.06
C ILE A 73 6.14 -17.27 -2.36
N LEU A 74 6.90 -16.17 -2.41
CA LEU A 74 6.99 -15.32 -3.59
C LEU A 74 7.66 -16.05 -4.75
N ILE A 75 8.79 -16.71 -4.52
CA ILE A 75 9.48 -17.53 -5.53
C ILE A 75 8.56 -18.63 -6.06
N ALA A 76 7.82 -19.32 -5.18
CA ALA A 76 6.90 -20.38 -5.61
C ALA A 76 5.75 -19.85 -6.47
N ARG A 77 5.30 -18.60 -6.26
CA ARG A 77 4.25 -17.96 -7.06
C ARG A 77 4.77 -17.46 -8.41
N HIS A 78 5.99 -16.92 -8.44
CA HIS A 78 6.51 -16.22 -9.62
C HIS A 78 7.42 -17.10 -10.49
N GLY A 79 7.86 -18.26 -9.97
CA GLY A 79 8.74 -19.19 -10.68
C GLY A 79 10.23 -18.81 -10.63
N GLY A 80 10.58 -17.78 -9.88
CA GLY A 80 11.93 -17.24 -9.71
C GLY A 80 11.95 -16.10 -8.70
N GLU A 81 13.15 -15.55 -8.45
CA GLU A 81 13.32 -14.34 -7.64
C GLU A 81 13.28 -13.10 -8.55
N ASP A 82 12.21 -12.32 -8.43
CA ASP A 82 11.89 -11.16 -9.29
C ASP A 82 11.32 -9.97 -8.49
N PHE A 83 11.55 -9.95 -7.17
CA PHE A 83 11.05 -8.96 -6.20
C PHE A 83 12.18 -8.31 -5.41
#